data_AF-A0A382TEJ6-F1
#
_entry.id   AF-A0A382TEJ6-F1
#
_cell.length_a   1.000
_cell.length_b   1.000
_cell.length_c   1.000
_cell.angle_alpha   90.00
_cell.angle_beta   90.00
_cell.angle_gamma   90.00
#
_symmetry.space_group_name_H-M   'P 1'
#
loop_
_entity.id
_entity.type
_entity.pdbx_description
1 polymer ?
#
loop_
_entity_poly.entity_id
_entity_poly.type
_entity_poly.pdbx_seq_one_letter_code
_entity_poly.pdbx_strand_id
1 'polypeptide(L)'
;MADFVADFEAYMPDEFNGEPYGKTGLLATADGAGIDTCVVFPGSLPADPRSANQALLREVAGERRILPGCLVNPTMGAAAADDVRRCADEGART
;
A
#
# COMPACT_ATOMS: atom_id res chain seq x y z
N MET A 1 20.11 -7.53 19.71
CA MET A 1 18.81 -7.43 19.02
C MET A 1 19.08 -6.68 17.74
N ALA A 2 18.55 -7.14 16.60
CA ALA A 2 18.58 -6.35 15.38
C ALA A 2 17.66 -5.14 15.56
N ASP A 3 18.00 -4.00 14.95
CA ASP A 3 17.16 -2.81 14.94
C ASP A 3 15.93 -3.07 14.05
N PHE A 4 14.78 -2.51 14.44
CA PHE A 4 13.57 -2.56 13.62
C PHE A 4 13.71 -1.60 12.43
N VAL A 5 13.43 -2.08 11.23
CA VAL A 5 13.52 -1.31 9.97
C VAL A 5 12.17 -1.32 9.27
N ALA A 6 11.61 -0.12 9.06
CA ALA A 6 10.40 0.07 8.28
C ALA A 6 10.67 0.90 7.02
N ASP A 7 10.14 0.45 5.90
CA ASP A 7 10.02 1.25 4.68
C ASP A 7 8.75 2.10 4.76
N PHE A 8 8.92 3.42 4.68
CA PHE A 8 7.82 4.37 4.78
C PHE A 8 7.03 4.51 3.48
N GLU A 9 7.59 4.08 2.35
CA GLU A 9 6.93 4.22 1.06
C GLU A 9 7.37 3.13 0.09
N ALA A 10 6.56 2.09 0.01
CA ALA A 10 6.67 1.04 -0.99
C ALA A 10 5.49 1.07 -1.96
N TYR A 11 5.75 0.64 -3.18
CA TYR A 11 4.73 0.45 -4.21
C TYR A 11 4.67 -1.02 -4.58
N MET A 12 3.47 -1.49 -4.93
CA MET A 12 3.23 -2.89 -5.26
C MET A 12 2.59 -2.99 -6.65
N PRO A 13 3.36 -2.74 -7.73
CA PRO A 13 2.88 -2.99 -9.09
C PRO A 13 2.72 -4.50 -9.33
N ASP A 14 1.93 -4.85 -10.34
CA ASP A 14 1.78 -6.25 -10.76
C ASP A 14 3.08 -6.84 -11.32
N GLU A 15 3.92 -5.99 -11.95
CA GLU A 15 5.20 -6.36 -12.55
C GLU A 15 6.32 -5.38 -12.16
N PHE A 16 7.54 -5.90 -11.99
CA PHE A 16 8.76 -5.13 -11.80
C PHE A 16 9.92 -5.82 -12.52
N ASN A 17 10.69 -5.08 -13.34
CA ASN A 17 11.75 -5.62 -14.19
C ASN A 17 11.33 -6.78 -15.13
N GLY A 18 10.06 -6.77 -15.58
CA GLY A 18 9.52 -7.79 -16.50
C GLY A 18 9.12 -9.10 -15.83
N GLU A 19 9.11 -9.15 -14.50
CA GLU A 19 8.68 -10.31 -13.72
C GLU A 19 7.46 -9.96 -12.85
N PRO A 20 6.58 -10.93 -12.55
CA PRO A 20 5.51 -10.75 -11.57
C PRO A 20 6.08 -10.28 -10.23
N TYR A 21 5.50 -9.21 -9.69
CA TYR A 21 5.93 -8.62 -8.44
C TYR A 21 4.86 -8.81 -7.36
N GLY A 22 3.87 -7.91 -7.29
CA GLY A 22 2.78 -8.00 -6.33
C GLY A 22 3.25 -8.17 -4.88
N LYS A 23 2.39 -8.71 -4.04
CA LYS A 23 2.65 -8.90 -2.61
C LYS A 23 3.84 -9.81 -2.33
N THR A 24 3.97 -10.91 -3.07
CA THR A 24 5.06 -11.88 -2.89
C THR A 24 6.42 -11.27 -3.25
N GLY A 25 6.50 -10.56 -4.38
CA GLY A 25 7.73 -9.90 -4.81
C GLY A 25 8.16 -8.78 -3.86
N LEU A 26 7.20 -8.01 -3.35
CA LEU A 26 7.46 -7.01 -2.32
C LEU A 26 8.07 -7.62 -1.06
N LEU A 27 7.43 -8.65 -0.49
CA LEU A 27 7.90 -9.29 0.75
C LEU A 27 9.27 -9.95 0.55
N ALA A 28 9.51 -10.60 -0.58
CA ALA A 28 10.82 -11.18 -0.91
C ALA A 28 11.91 -10.11 -1.03
N THR A 29 11.58 -8.96 -1.59
CA THR A 29 12.50 -7.81 -1.68
C THR A 29 12.80 -7.25 -0.29
N ALA A 30 11.77 -7.09 0.55
CA ALA A 30 11.91 -6.64 1.93
C ALA A 30 12.78 -7.61 2.74
N ASP A 31 12.60 -8.93 2.58
CA ASP A 31 13.44 -9.95 3.22
C ASP A 31 14.91 -9.83 2.80
N GLY A 32 15.18 -9.67 1.50
CA GLY A 32 16.54 -9.49 0.99
C GLY A 32 17.23 -8.22 1.50
N ALA A 33 16.45 -7.18 1.82
CA ALA A 33 16.94 -5.92 2.37
C ALA A 33 16.98 -5.87 3.90
N GLY A 34 16.41 -6.85 4.61
CA GLY A 34 16.26 -6.81 6.06
C GLY A 34 15.23 -5.80 6.55
N ILE A 35 14.16 -5.57 5.78
CA ILE A 35 13.05 -4.68 6.14
C ILE A 35 11.93 -5.50 6.81
N ASP A 36 11.56 -5.08 8.02
CA ASP A 36 10.55 -5.78 8.82
C ASP A 36 9.13 -5.46 8.34
N THR A 37 8.87 -4.23 7.92
CA THR A 37 7.54 -3.73 7.56
C THR A 37 7.60 -2.68 6.45
N CYS A 38 6.62 -2.70 5.55
CA CYS A 38 6.48 -1.71 4.48
C CYS A 38 5.13 -0.99 4.60
N VAL A 39 5.14 0.34 4.52
CA VAL A 39 3.94 1.11 4.23
C VAL A 39 3.73 1.11 2.72
N VAL A 40 2.63 0.53 2.26
CA VAL A 40 2.42 0.25 0.82
C VAL A 40 1.29 1.11 0.29
N PHE A 41 1.52 1.77 -0.84
CA PHE A 41 0.49 2.51 -1.57
C PHE A 41 0.15 1.83 -2.90
N PRO A 42 -1.03 2.10 -3.48
CA PRO A 42 -1.34 1.64 -4.83
C PRO A 42 -0.28 2.10 -5.85
N GLY A 43 0.13 1.19 -6.74
CA GLY A 43 1.19 1.46 -7.73
C GLY A 43 0.81 2.37 -8.91
N SER A 44 -0.45 2.83 -8.98
CA SER A 44 -0.94 3.74 -10.02
C SER A 44 -1.56 4.99 -9.40
N LEU A 45 -1.58 6.10 -10.15
CA LEU A 45 -2.14 7.38 -9.71
C LEU A 45 -3.39 7.77 -10.54
N PRO A 46 -4.52 7.07 -10.38
CA PRO A 46 -5.74 7.39 -11.11
C PRO A 46 -6.38 8.69 -10.62
N ALA A 47 -7.20 9.33 -11.47
CA ALA A 47 -7.97 10.51 -11.10
C ALA A 47 -9.00 10.21 -9.98
N ASP A 48 -9.49 8.98 -9.90
CA ASP A 48 -10.32 8.50 -8.80
C ASP A 48 -9.62 7.29 -8.14
N PRO A 49 -9.05 7.45 -6.93
CA PRO A 49 -8.25 6.40 -6.29
C PRO A 49 -9.06 5.31 -5.60
N ARG A 50 -10.39 5.45 -5.51
CA ARG A 50 -11.23 4.59 -4.64
C ARG A 50 -11.10 3.11 -4.95
N SER A 51 -11.11 2.75 -6.22
CA SER A 51 -10.97 1.36 -6.67
C SER A 51 -9.57 0.81 -6.42
N ALA A 52 -8.53 1.62 -6.63
CA ALA A 52 -7.15 1.25 -6.37
C ALA A 52 -6.89 1.05 -4.87
N ASN A 53 -7.43 1.93 -4.02
CA ASN A 53 -7.39 1.79 -2.55
C ASN A 53 -8.06 0.49 -2.10
N GLN A 54 -9.26 0.19 -2.60
CA GLN A 54 -9.98 -1.06 -2.28
C GLN A 54 -9.23 -2.31 -2.74
N ALA A 55 -8.63 -2.26 -3.94
CA ALA A 55 -7.86 -3.37 -4.47
C ALA A 55 -6.66 -3.68 -3.58
N LEU A 56 -5.90 -2.65 -3.19
CA LEU A 56 -4.76 -2.82 -2.28
C LEU A 56 -5.20 -3.39 -0.93
N LEU A 57 -6.22 -2.82 -0.29
CA LEU A 57 -6.70 -3.25 1.02
C LEU A 57 -7.14 -4.73 1.01
N ARG A 58 -7.78 -5.19 -0.08
CA ARG A 58 -8.13 -6.60 -0.27
C ARG A 58 -6.90 -7.48 -0.46
N GLU A 59 -5.95 -7.04 -1.29
CA GLU A 59 -4.76 -7.80 -1.62
C GLU A 59 -3.88 -8.06 -0.40
N VAL A 60 -3.74 -7.08 0.48
CA VAL A 60 -2.85 -7.17 1.65
C VAL A 60 -3.56 -7.61 2.93
N ALA A 61 -4.86 -7.92 2.86
CA ALA A 61 -5.64 -8.32 4.02
C ALA A 61 -5.00 -9.53 4.75
N GLY A 62 -4.75 -9.37 6.04
CA GLY A 62 -4.16 -10.40 6.90
C GLY A 62 -2.62 -10.46 6.90
N GLU A 63 -1.95 -9.74 5.99
CA GLU A 63 -0.49 -9.61 6.01
C GLU A 63 -0.08 -8.52 7.03
N ARG A 64 0.71 -8.88 8.04
CA ARG A 64 1.09 -7.96 9.14
C ARG A 64 2.31 -7.12 8.81
N ARG A 65 3.13 -7.55 7.86
CA ARG A 65 4.33 -6.82 7.40
C ARG A 65 4.02 -5.71 6.41
N ILE A 66 2.76 -5.60 5.99
CA ILE A 66 2.30 -4.54 5.10
C ILE A 66 1.32 -3.64 5.87
N LEU A 67 1.62 -2.35 5.90
CA LEU A 67 0.75 -1.31 6.38
C LEU A 67 0.14 -0.61 5.15
N PRO A 68 -1.10 -0.91 4.74
CA PRO A 68 -1.67 -0.29 3.55
C PRO A 68 -1.91 1.20 3.78
N GLY A 69 -1.38 2.05 2.90
CA GLY A 69 -1.79 3.43 2.74
C GLY A 69 -2.95 3.55 1.75
N CYS A 70 -3.48 4.76 1.60
CA CYS A 70 -4.45 5.07 0.55
C CYS A 70 -4.04 6.34 -0.20
N LEU A 71 -4.34 6.38 -1.49
CA LEU A 71 -4.22 7.60 -2.27
C LEU A 71 -5.43 8.48 -2.02
N VAL A 72 -5.18 9.79 -1.96
CA VAL A 72 -6.20 10.82 -1.79
C VAL A 72 -6.10 11.79 -2.95
N ASN A 73 -7.23 12.08 -3.59
CA ASN A 73 -7.29 13.15 -4.58
C ASN A 73 -8.11 14.34 -4.03
N PRO A 74 -7.45 15.40 -3.52
CA PRO A 74 -8.14 16.56 -2.96
C PRO A 74 -9.06 17.31 -3.95
N THR A 75 -8.86 17.14 -5.26
CA THR A 75 -9.71 17.78 -6.28
C THR A 75 -11.15 17.24 -6.28
N MET A 76 -11.40 16.10 -5.64
CA MET A 76 -12.74 15.53 -5.43
C MET A 76 -13.55 16.24 -4.33
N GLY A 77 -12.98 17.25 -3.67
CA GLY A 77 -13.66 18.02 -2.63
C GLY A 77 -13.99 17.19 -1.39
N ALA A 78 -15.20 17.33 -0.84
CA ALA A 78 -15.62 16.61 0.37
C ALA A 78 -15.51 15.08 0.24
N ALA A 79 -15.71 14.54 -0.97
CA ALA A 79 -15.57 13.11 -1.24
C ALA A 79 -14.15 12.57 -0.99
N ALA A 80 -13.12 13.42 -1.08
CA ALA A 80 -11.75 13.02 -0.76
C ALA A 80 -11.60 12.71 0.74
N ALA A 81 -12.17 13.56 1.61
CA ALA A 81 -12.11 13.36 3.06
C ALA A 81 -12.96 12.16 3.49
N ASP A 82 -14.10 11.94 2.85
CA ASP A 82 -14.92 10.76 3.10
C ASP A 82 -14.20 9.47 2.69
N ASP A 83 -13.42 9.49 1.60
CA ASP A 83 -12.64 8.32 1.20
C ASP A 83 -11.47 8.02 2.13
N VAL A 84 -10.78 9.03 2.66
CA VAL A 84 -9.74 8.86 3.69
C VAL A 84 -10.32 8.12 4.91
N ARG A 85 -11.47 8.59 5.42
CA ARG A 85 -12.14 7.96 6.57
C ARG A 85 -12.49 6.50 6.27
N ARG A 86 -13.09 6.26 5.10
CA ARG A 86 -13.44 4.90 4.65
C ARG A 86 -12.22 4.00 4.59
N CYS A 87 -11.10 4.46 4.01
CA CYS A 87 -9.87 3.68 3.94
C CYS A 87 -9.31 3.38 5.33
N ALA A 88 -9.32 4.36 6.24
CA ALA A 88 -8.89 4.15 7.63
C ALA A 88 -9.76 3.11 8.37
N ASP A 89 -11.09 3.19 8.21
CA ASP A 89 -12.04 2.21 8.77
C ASP A 89 -11.84 0.80 8.17
N GLU A 90 -11.43 0.72 6.90
CA GLU A 90 -11.12 -0.53 6.19
C GLU A 90 -9.69 -1.06 6.48
N GLY A 91 -8.91 -0.36 7.30
CA GLY A 91 -7.61 -0.83 7.80
C GLY A 91 -6.37 -0.13 7.25
N ALA A 92 -6.54 0.92 6.43
CA ALA A 92 -5.42 1.75 6.01
C ALA A 92 -4.73 2.47 7.19
N ARG A 93 -3.45 2.79 7.03
CA ARG A 93 -2.62 3.58 7.95
C ARG A 93 -2.34 4.97 7.37
N THR A 94 -3.42 5.65 6.97
CA THR A 94 -3.42 7.00 6.37
C THR A 94 -3.75 8.09 7.37
#